data_AF-A0A2V2UBK3-F1
#
_entry.id   AF-A0A2V2UBK3-F1
#
_cell.length_a   1.000
_cell.length_b   1.000
_cell.length_c   1.000
_cell.angle_alpha   90.00
_cell.angle_beta   90.00
_cell.angle_gamma   90.00
#
_symmetry.space_group_name_H-M   'P 1'
#
loop_
_entity.id
_entity.type
_entity.pdbx_description
1 polymer ?
#
loop_
_entity_poly.entity_id
_entity_poly.type
_entity_poly.pdbx_seq_one_letter_code
_entity_poly.pdbx_strand_id
1 'polypeptide(L)'
;MLFEFRVLDQSVMPSILENSVEIRLLSYRKYVNDPWRTILILVGSLVVSNSFIILSSEDTQDFFTNWTINTAAATALSLSIITVVTAYKHRIDRFFVQAYFIFTVGLAVWLVAEVTWTYYQLVLDIGTPFPSSADAFWLSGYGFFIYFMFRIYNLLSKENEKLLVVLVPLAAAIILGYILNLTFGIADLLSAQEGSLAWLISIAYPILDGILLIPAVLILWVLRGKNMASANWSLLALSIVLVTVADIGFGYSALIHKARKEEWIWDLFYNSSYLVMSAALFLQSRLFAKGQTSIIVQE
;
A
#
# COMPACT_ATOMS: atom_id res chain seq x y z
N MET A 1 -9.91 -6.58 63.98
CA MET A 1 -10.38 -7.05 62.66
C MET A 1 -10.54 -5.81 61.79
N LEU A 2 -9.48 -5.42 61.09
CA LEU A 2 -9.44 -4.26 60.19
C LEU A 2 -8.86 -4.75 58.87
N PHE A 3 -9.67 -4.66 57.81
CA PHE A 3 -9.27 -4.93 56.43
C PHE A 3 -8.58 -3.68 55.88
N GLU A 4 -7.28 -3.77 55.58
CA GLU A 4 -6.60 -2.77 54.76
C GLU A 4 -6.85 -3.08 53.28
N PHE A 5 -7.56 -2.18 52.60
CA PHE A 5 -7.60 -2.11 51.15
C PHE A 5 -6.26 -1.56 50.66
N ARG A 6 -5.42 -2.43 50.10
CA ARG A 6 -4.20 -2.00 49.39
C ARG A 6 -4.63 -1.49 48.02
N VAL A 7 -4.66 -0.17 47.85
CA VAL A 7 -4.78 0.49 46.55
C VAL A 7 -3.59 0.03 45.71
N LEU A 8 -3.86 -0.75 44.65
CA LEU A 8 -2.85 -1.10 43.66
C LEU A 8 -2.47 0.17 42.91
N ASP A 9 -1.20 0.54 43.07
CA ASP A 9 -0.53 1.63 42.41
C ASP A 9 -0.64 1.48 40.88
N GLN A 10 -1.28 2.46 40.22
CA GLN A 10 -1.47 2.50 38.77
C GLN A 10 -0.17 2.80 37.99
N SER A 11 0.97 3.00 38.66
CA SER A 11 2.24 3.36 38.02
C SER A 11 3.05 2.17 37.46
N VAL A 12 2.64 0.92 37.68
CA VAL A 12 3.42 -0.28 37.29
C VAL A 12 2.96 -0.93 35.98
N MET A 13 1.87 -0.46 35.37
CA MET A 13 1.26 -1.10 34.18
C MET A 13 1.70 -0.66 32.76
N PRO A 14 2.70 0.22 32.52
CA PRO A 14 3.19 0.44 31.14
C PRO A 14 4.28 -0.55 30.68
N SER A 15 5.15 -1.04 31.57
CA SER A 15 6.40 -1.70 31.17
C SER A 15 6.26 -3.16 30.73
N ILE A 16 5.20 -3.86 31.14
CA ILE A 16 5.01 -5.29 30.85
C ILE A 16 4.43 -5.50 29.45
N LEU A 17 3.49 -4.63 29.03
CA LEU A 17 2.91 -4.68 27.69
C LEU A 17 3.93 -4.30 26.62
N GLU A 18 4.68 -3.22 26.84
CA GLU A 18 5.72 -2.74 25.93
C GLU A 18 6.83 -3.79 25.73
N ASN A 19 7.31 -4.37 26.84
CA ASN A 19 8.29 -5.47 26.77
C ASN A 19 7.73 -6.70 26.08
N SER A 20 6.45 -7.05 26.28
CA SER A 20 5.85 -8.22 25.63
C SER A 20 5.74 -8.07 24.11
N VAL A 21 5.44 -6.85 23.63
CA VAL A 21 5.38 -6.53 22.20
C VAL A 21 6.78 -6.50 21.60
N GLU A 22 7.75 -5.86 22.27
CA GLU A 22 9.14 -5.80 21.80
C GLU A 22 9.80 -7.18 21.76
N ILE A 23 9.59 -8.02 22.79
CA ILE A 23 10.08 -9.41 22.84
C ILE A 23 9.45 -10.27 21.73
N ARG A 24 8.14 -10.11 21.45
CA ARG A 24 7.47 -10.82 20.34
C ARG A 24 8.01 -10.39 18.98
N LEU A 25 8.30 -9.11 18.76
CA LEU A 25 8.89 -8.60 17.51
C LEU A 25 10.33 -9.13 17.31
N LEU A 26 11.10 -9.24 18.38
CA LEU A 26 12.47 -9.79 18.35
C LEU A 26 12.47 -11.30 18.08
N SER A 27 11.55 -12.07 18.68
CA SER A 27 11.41 -13.50 18.39
C SER A 27 10.92 -13.76 16.96
N TYR A 28 10.06 -12.89 16.42
CA TYR A 28 9.56 -12.94 15.04
C TYR A 28 10.68 -12.76 14.00
N ARG A 29 11.65 -11.88 14.26
CA ARG A 29 12.83 -11.67 13.39
C ARG A 29 13.71 -12.91 13.19
N LYS A 30 13.72 -13.85 14.14
CA LYS A 30 14.66 -14.99 14.16
C LYS A 30 14.21 -16.19 13.33
N TYR A 31 12.94 -16.28 12.94
CA TYR A 31 12.32 -17.51 12.39
C TYR A 31 11.85 -17.44 10.93
N VAL A 32 12.31 -16.45 10.18
CA VAL A 32 11.82 -16.22 8.82
C VAL A 32 12.52 -17.12 7.82
N ASN A 33 11.72 -17.88 7.06
CA ASN A 33 12.19 -18.58 5.87
C ASN A 33 12.84 -17.59 4.91
N ASP A 34 13.93 -18.02 4.31
CA ASP A 34 14.67 -17.30 3.28
C ASP A 34 13.72 -16.80 2.16
N PRO A 35 13.43 -15.47 2.07
CA PRO A 35 12.36 -14.96 1.20
C PRO A 35 12.76 -14.94 -0.27
N TRP A 36 14.00 -15.29 -0.61
CA TRP A 36 14.49 -15.29 -1.99
C TRP A 36 13.59 -16.11 -2.92
N ARG A 37 12.98 -17.21 -2.45
CA ARG A 37 12.04 -17.98 -3.28
C ARG A 37 10.83 -17.15 -3.69
N THR A 38 10.28 -16.39 -2.75
CA THR A 38 9.14 -15.50 -3.04
C THR A 38 9.58 -14.34 -3.93
N ILE A 39 10.78 -13.80 -3.71
CA ILE A 39 11.34 -12.75 -4.56
C ILE A 39 11.56 -13.25 -5.99
N LEU A 40 12.09 -14.46 -6.19
CA LEU A 40 12.26 -15.06 -7.52
C LEU A 40 10.91 -15.29 -8.21
N ILE A 41 9.91 -15.81 -7.49
CA ILE A 41 8.55 -15.96 -8.02
C ILE A 41 7.96 -14.60 -8.39
N LEU A 42 8.15 -13.58 -7.55
CA LEU A 42 7.72 -12.21 -7.83
C LEU A 42 8.38 -11.67 -9.09
N VAL A 43 9.70 -11.78 -9.23
CA VAL A 43 10.43 -11.33 -10.43
C VAL A 43 9.92 -12.05 -11.68
N GLY A 44 9.74 -13.37 -11.61
CA GLY A 44 9.15 -14.15 -12.71
C GLY A 44 7.73 -13.68 -13.04
N SER A 45 6.90 -13.41 -12.03
CA SER A 45 5.52 -12.93 -12.20
C SER A 45 5.48 -11.53 -12.81
N LEU A 46 6.37 -10.63 -12.40
CA LEU A 46 6.50 -9.28 -12.96
C LEU A 46 6.88 -9.35 -14.45
N VAL A 47 7.85 -10.18 -14.80
CA VAL A 47 8.30 -10.34 -16.20
C VAL A 47 7.18 -10.94 -17.05
N VAL A 48 6.57 -12.04 -16.60
CA VAL A 48 5.53 -12.74 -17.37
C VAL A 48 4.25 -11.91 -17.47
N SER A 49 3.81 -11.27 -16.39
CA SER A 49 2.56 -10.49 -16.42
C SER A 49 2.71 -9.24 -17.27
N ASN A 50 3.82 -8.49 -17.13
CA ASN A 50 4.01 -7.26 -17.91
C ASN A 50 4.38 -7.53 -19.37
N SER A 51 4.91 -8.71 -19.71
CA SER A 51 5.17 -9.05 -21.11
C SER A 51 3.89 -9.14 -21.95
N PHE A 52 2.75 -9.54 -21.34
CA PHE A 52 1.45 -9.49 -22.03
C PHE A 52 1.07 -8.07 -22.46
N ILE A 53 1.35 -7.06 -21.63
CA ILE A 53 1.10 -5.65 -21.97
C ILE A 53 2.10 -5.19 -23.04
N ILE A 54 3.40 -5.41 -22.81
CA ILE A 54 4.48 -4.90 -23.67
C ILE A 54 4.44 -5.51 -25.07
N LEU A 55 4.08 -6.79 -25.19
CA LEU A 55 4.06 -7.53 -26.46
C LEU A 55 2.69 -7.48 -27.16
N SER A 56 1.68 -6.83 -26.55
CA SER A 56 0.37 -6.66 -27.17
C SER A 56 0.40 -5.66 -28.32
N SER A 57 -0.55 -5.80 -29.26
CA SER A 57 -0.80 -4.80 -30.30
C SER A 57 -1.68 -3.67 -29.75
N GLU A 58 -1.68 -2.51 -30.41
CA GLU A 58 -2.55 -1.37 -30.01
C GLU A 58 -4.03 -1.80 -29.85
N ASP A 59 -4.54 -2.64 -30.76
CA ASP A 59 -5.94 -3.13 -30.70
C ASP A 59 -6.25 -4.08 -29.53
N THR A 60 -5.23 -4.70 -28.92
CA THR A 60 -5.40 -5.69 -27.84
C THR A 60 -4.84 -5.21 -26.50
N GLN A 61 -4.22 -4.03 -26.49
CA GLN A 61 -3.51 -3.51 -25.33
C GLN A 61 -4.44 -3.29 -24.14
N ASP A 62 -5.59 -2.64 -24.35
CA ASP A 62 -6.60 -2.43 -23.31
C ASP A 62 -7.08 -3.76 -22.71
N PHE A 63 -7.20 -4.82 -23.51
CA PHE A 63 -7.56 -6.14 -22.99
C PHE A 63 -6.49 -6.69 -22.04
N PHE A 64 -5.22 -6.64 -22.44
CA PHE A 64 -4.13 -7.19 -21.64
C PHE A 64 -3.81 -6.34 -20.40
N THR A 65 -3.92 -5.02 -20.46
CA THR A 65 -3.74 -4.15 -19.27
C THR A 65 -4.82 -4.45 -18.24
N ASN A 66 -6.10 -4.39 -18.63
CA ASN A 66 -7.21 -4.69 -17.73
C ASN A 66 -7.15 -6.12 -17.18
N TRP A 67 -6.89 -7.11 -18.02
CA TRP A 67 -6.84 -8.50 -17.59
C TRP A 67 -5.73 -8.75 -16.55
N THR A 68 -4.53 -8.24 -16.81
CA THR A 68 -3.39 -8.43 -15.91
C THR A 68 -3.57 -7.68 -14.59
N ILE A 69 -3.99 -6.41 -14.63
CA ILE A 69 -4.23 -5.59 -13.43
C ILE A 69 -5.31 -6.20 -12.55
N ASN A 70 -6.48 -6.55 -13.11
CA ASN A 70 -7.56 -7.16 -12.31
C ASN A 70 -7.12 -8.49 -11.70
N THR A 71 -6.36 -9.29 -12.45
CA THR A 71 -5.84 -10.57 -11.94
C THR A 71 -4.85 -10.34 -10.79
N ALA A 72 -3.96 -9.37 -10.92
CA ALA A 72 -3.00 -9.01 -9.89
C ALA A 72 -3.70 -8.44 -8.64
N ALA A 73 -4.67 -7.53 -8.81
CA ALA A 73 -5.46 -6.94 -7.74
C ALA A 73 -6.30 -7.99 -7.00
N ALA A 74 -6.96 -8.91 -7.73
CA ALA A 74 -7.70 -10.02 -7.14
C ALA A 74 -6.79 -11.00 -6.39
N THR A 75 -5.58 -11.23 -6.90
CA THR A 75 -4.56 -12.04 -6.21
C THR A 75 -4.10 -11.38 -4.91
N ALA A 76 -3.84 -10.07 -4.94
CA ALA A 76 -3.48 -9.29 -3.76
C ALA A 76 -4.61 -9.34 -2.71
N LEU A 77 -5.86 -9.14 -3.10
CA LEU A 77 -7.02 -9.25 -2.22
C LEU A 77 -7.13 -10.64 -1.61
N SER A 78 -7.00 -11.70 -2.43
CA SER A 78 -7.07 -13.09 -1.96
C SER A 78 -5.99 -13.40 -0.91
N LEU A 79 -4.75 -12.96 -1.16
CA LEU A 79 -3.65 -13.12 -0.20
C LEU A 79 -3.82 -12.26 1.04
N SER A 80 -4.45 -11.09 0.92
CA SER A 80 -4.81 -10.23 2.05
C SER A 80 -5.83 -10.93 2.96
N ILE A 81 -6.88 -11.53 2.38
CA ILE A 81 -7.87 -12.33 3.11
C ILE A 81 -7.19 -13.51 3.80
N ILE A 82 -6.33 -14.26 3.09
CA ILE A 82 -5.56 -15.37 3.68
C ILE A 82 -4.70 -14.86 4.84
N THR A 83 -4.10 -13.68 4.73
CA THR A 83 -3.28 -13.08 5.79
C THR A 83 -4.11 -12.78 7.03
N VAL A 84 -5.29 -12.17 6.89
CA VAL A 84 -6.22 -11.88 8.00
C VAL A 84 -6.73 -13.18 8.65
N VAL A 85 -7.16 -14.15 7.84
CA VAL A 85 -7.65 -15.45 8.33
C VAL A 85 -6.54 -16.21 9.08
N THR A 86 -5.33 -16.22 8.52
CA THR A 86 -4.17 -16.85 9.17
C THR A 86 -3.82 -16.14 10.48
N ALA A 87 -3.84 -14.81 10.49
CA ALA A 87 -3.61 -14.03 11.70
C ALA A 87 -4.64 -14.36 12.80
N TYR A 88 -5.91 -14.46 12.44
CA TYR A 88 -6.98 -14.82 13.37
C TYR A 88 -6.82 -16.26 13.90
N LYS A 89 -6.60 -17.24 12.99
CA LYS A 89 -6.43 -18.66 13.34
C LYS A 89 -5.25 -18.88 14.29
N HIS A 90 -4.14 -18.19 14.05
CA HIS A 90 -2.93 -18.28 14.86
C HIS A 90 -2.89 -17.27 16.01
N ARG A 91 -4.04 -16.70 16.39
CA ARG A 91 -4.21 -15.79 17.54
C ARG A 91 -3.14 -14.69 17.60
N ILE A 92 -2.79 -14.16 16.42
CA ILE A 92 -1.93 -13.00 16.31
C ILE A 92 -2.62 -11.83 17.02
N ASP A 93 -1.81 -10.93 17.56
CA ASP A 93 -2.30 -9.78 18.31
C ASP A 93 -3.39 -9.01 17.55
N ARG A 94 -4.47 -8.66 18.28
CA ARG A 94 -5.68 -8.02 17.72
C ARG A 94 -5.36 -6.75 16.95
N PHE A 95 -4.33 -6.01 17.37
CA PHE A 95 -3.89 -4.80 16.70
C PHE A 95 -3.48 -5.07 15.24
N PHE A 96 -2.71 -6.14 15.00
CA PHE A 96 -2.27 -6.52 13.65
C PHE A 96 -3.43 -7.04 12.81
N VAL A 97 -4.30 -7.87 13.41
CA VAL A 97 -5.47 -8.40 12.71
C VAL A 97 -6.36 -7.25 12.23
N GLN A 98 -6.60 -6.24 13.07
CA GLN A 98 -7.38 -5.06 12.70
C GLN A 98 -6.71 -4.23 11.59
N ALA A 99 -5.39 -4.01 11.68
CA ALA A 99 -4.67 -3.27 10.65
C ALA A 99 -4.77 -3.97 9.29
N TYR A 100 -4.54 -5.28 9.24
CA TYR A 100 -4.65 -6.06 8.01
C TYR A 100 -6.08 -6.16 7.50
N PHE A 101 -7.08 -6.26 8.38
CA PHE A 101 -8.49 -6.22 7.96
C PHE A 101 -8.84 -4.91 7.26
N ILE A 102 -8.43 -3.76 7.82
CA ILE A 102 -8.63 -2.44 7.22
C ILE A 102 -7.93 -2.37 5.85
N PHE A 103 -6.70 -2.88 5.75
CA PHE A 103 -5.99 -3.00 4.48
C PHE A 103 -6.72 -3.89 3.46
N THR A 104 -7.30 -5.02 3.88
CA THR A 104 -8.12 -5.89 3.02
C THR A 104 -9.35 -5.16 2.49
N VAL A 105 -10.03 -4.35 3.32
CA VAL A 105 -11.16 -3.54 2.86
C VAL A 105 -10.72 -2.53 1.82
N GLY A 106 -9.58 -1.85 2.03
CA GLY A 106 -8.99 -0.96 1.03
C GLY A 106 -8.72 -1.64 -0.31
N LEU A 107 -8.11 -2.84 -0.28
CA LEU A 107 -7.88 -3.64 -1.49
C LEU A 107 -9.16 -4.08 -2.19
N ALA A 108 -10.21 -4.42 -1.43
CA ALA A 108 -11.50 -4.76 -2.01
C ALA A 108 -12.12 -3.56 -2.74
N VAL A 109 -12.01 -2.36 -2.16
CA VAL A 109 -12.48 -1.12 -2.77
C VAL A 109 -11.67 -0.78 -4.03
N TRP A 110 -10.35 -0.90 -3.99
CA TRP A 110 -9.51 -0.68 -5.19
C TRP A 110 -9.80 -1.71 -6.29
N LEU A 111 -10.01 -2.98 -5.96
CA LEU A 111 -10.42 -3.97 -6.97
C LEU A 111 -11.76 -3.59 -7.62
N VAL A 112 -12.72 -3.03 -6.88
CA VAL A 112 -13.97 -2.53 -7.46
C VAL A 112 -13.68 -1.37 -8.43
N ALA A 113 -12.72 -0.50 -8.13
CA ALA A 113 -12.27 0.54 -9.04
C ALA A 113 -11.67 -0.05 -10.33
N GLU A 114 -10.76 -1.02 -10.22
CA GLU A 114 -10.17 -1.71 -11.39
C GLU A 114 -11.23 -2.36 -12.28
N VAL A 115 -12.18 -3.09 -11.68
CA VAL A 115 -13.29 -3.71 -12.42
C VAL A 115 -14.18 -2.66 -13.09
N THR A 116 -14.39 -1.51 -12.43
CA THR A 116 -15.17 -0.40 -12.98
C THR A 116 -14.45 0.23 -14.18
N TRP A 117 -13.13 0.43 -14.08
CA TRP A 117 -12.30 0.89 -15.21
C TRP A 117 -12.38 -0.07 -16.39
N THR A 118 -12.21 -1.37 -16.14
CA THR A 118 -12.35 -2.43 -17.15
C THR A 118 -13.72 -2.47 -17.79
N TYR A 119 -14.78 -2.21 -17.03
CA TYR A 119 -16.13 -2.14 -17.58
C TYR A 119 -16.26 -1.01 -18.60
N TYR A 120 -15.69 0.18 -18.32
CA TYR A 120 -15.69 1.28 -19.29
C TYR A 120 -14.94 0.92 -20.57
N GLN A 121 -13.73 0.36 -20.46
CA GLN A 121 -12.89 0.08 -21.62
C GLN A 121 -13.33 -1.16 -22.40
N LEU A 122 -13.59 -2.29 -21.74
CA LEU A 122 -13.81 -3.56 -22.44
C LEU A 122 -15.28 -3.89 -22.71
N VAL A 123 -16.21 -3.35 -21.91
CA VAL A 123 -17.65 -3.64 -22.08
C VAL A 123 -18.35 -2.51 -22.81
N LEU A 124 -18.08 -1.26 -22.43
CA LEU A 124 -18.67 -0.10 -23.07
C LEU A 124 -17.88 0.40 -24.29
N ASP A 125 -16.63 -0.06 -24.47
CA ASP A 125 -15.75 0.35 -25.57
C ASP A 125 -15.59 1.88 -25.67
N ILE A 126 -15.47 2.53 -24.51
CA ILE A 126 -15.23 3.96 -24.41
C ILE A 126 -13.99 4.24 -23.58
N GLY A 127 -13.32 5.37 -23.88
CA GLY A 127 -12.34 5.91 -22.95
C GLY A 127 -13.00 6.23 -21.61
N THR A 128 -12.35 5.89 -20.51
CA THR A 128 -12.91 6.10 -19.17
C THR A 128 -13.19 7.60 -18.95
N PRO A 129 -14.45 7.98 -18.64
CA PRO A 129 -14.80 9.38 -18.43
C PRO A 129 -14.05 9.95 -17.22
N PHE A 130 -13.69 11.23 -17.25
CA PHE A 130 -13.06 11.88 -16.10
C PHE A 130 -13.89 13.10 -15.65
N PRO A 131 -14.35 13.16 -14.39
CA PRO A 131 -14.36 12.10 -13.38
C PRO A 131 -15.23 10.89 -13.74
N SER A 132 -14.85 9.72 -13.23
CA SER A 132 -15.58 8.45 -13.32
C SER A 132 -16.10 7.99 -11.97
N SER A 133 -16.91 6.93 -11.99
CA SER A 133 -17.24 6.16 -10.78
C SER A 133 -16.04 5.38 -10.23
N ALA A 134 -15.04 5.02 -11.05
CA ALA A 134 -13.82 4.36 -10.59
C ALA A 134 -13.00 5.28 -9.65
N ASP A 135 -12.96 6.58 -9.96
CA ASP A 135 -12.28 7.58 -9.12
C ASP A 135 -12.82 7.62 -7.69
N ALA A 136 -14.14 7.50 -7.53
CA ALA A 136 -14.75 7.47 -6.20
C ALA A 136 -14.28 6.27 -5.37
N PHE A 137 -14.09 5.10 -6.01
CA PHE A 137 -13.59 3.91 -5.37
C PHE A 137 -12.08 4.02 -5.05
N TRP A 138 -11.25 4.42 -6.01
CA TRP A 138 -9.80 4.60 -5.75
C TRP A 138 -9.54 5.62 -4.63
N LEU A 139 -10.16 6.80 -4.70
CA LEU A 139 -10.03 7.84 -3.67
C LEU A 139 -10.48 7.36 -2.28
N SER A 140 -11.57 6.59 -2.21
CA SER A 140 -12.03 5.99 -0.95
C SER A 140 -11.03 5.00 -0.36
N GLY A 141 -10.31 4.26 -1.21
CA GLY A 141 -9.30 3.29 -0.81
C GLY A 141 -8.11 3.91 -0.07
N TYR A 142 -7.69 5.12 -0.44
CA TYR A 142 -6.54 5.79 0.18
C TYR A 142 -6.64 5.89 1.69
N GLY A 143 -7.82 6.16 2.25
CA GLY A 143 -8.00 6.26 3.70
C GLY A 143 -7.61 4.97 4.45
N PHE A 144 -7.93 3.81 3.87
CA PHE A 144 -7.59 2.50 4.42
C PHE A 144 -6.08 2.25 4.36
N PHE A 145 -5.44 2.56 3.22
CA PHE A 145 -4.01 2.37 3.03
C PHE A 145 -3.17 3.34 3.87
N ILE A 146 -3.58 4.60 3.97
CA ILE A 146 -2.93 5.63 4.80
C ILE A 146 -2.95 5.16 6.26
N TYR A 147 -4.12 4.80 6.78
CA TYR A 147 -4.23 4.29 8.14
C TYR A 147 -3.31 3.09 8.37
N PHE A 148 -3.34 2.11 7.46
CA PHE A 148 -2.51 0.92 7.58
C PHE A 148 -1.01 1.26 7.57
N MET A 149 -0.54 2.04 6.59
CA MET A 149 0.87 2.40 6.46
C MET A 149 1.40 3.17 7.66
N PHE A 150 0.67 4.17 8.17
CA PHE A 150 1.07 4.90 9.39
C PHE A 150 1.10 3.99 10.62
N ARG A 151 0.16 3.05 10.74
CA ARG A 151 0.15 2.08 11.84
C ARG A 151 1.36 1.15 11.80
N ILE A 152 1.75 0.69 10.62
CA ILE A 152 2.95 -0.13 10.45
C ILE A 152 4.22 0.69 10.69
N TYR A 153 4.30 1.91 10.18
CA TYR A 153 5.43 2.80 10.44
C TYR A 153 5.63 3.03 11.95
N ASN A 154 4.58 3.38 12.69
CA ASN A 154 4.64 3.64 14.13
C ASN A 154 5.08 2.41 14.94
N LEU A 155 4.76 1.20 14.45
CA LEU A 155 5.21 -0.04 15.05
C LEU A 155 6.71 -0.30 14.81
N LEU A 156 7.21 0.06 13.63
CA LEU A 156 8.59 -0.21 13.22
C LEU A 156 9.59 0.85 13.69
N SER A 157 9.12 2.09 13.86
CA SER A 157 9.93 3.23 14.26
C SER A 157 10.19 3.26 15.77
N LYS A 158 11.41 3.63 16.15
CA LYS A 158 11.75 4.01 17.53
C LYS A 158 11.82 5.54 17.60
N GLU A 159 11.58 6.14 18.76
CA GLU A 159 11.41 7.60 18.97
C GLU A 159 12.50 8.55 18.40
N ASN A 160 13.61 8.02 17.88
CA ASN A 160 14.79 8.78 17.47
C ASN A 160 14.82 9.24 16.00
N GLU A 161 13.79 9.02 15.18
CA GLU A 161 13.76 9.47 13.77
C GLU A 161 12.97 10.78 13.52
N LYS A 162 12.91 11.67 14.53
CA LYS A 162 12.13 12.92 14.49
C LYS A 162 12.44 13.81 13.27
N LEU A 163 13.69 13.84 12.81
CA LEU A 163 14.09 14.65 11.67
C LEU A 163 13.50 14.15 10.35
N LEU A 164 13.41 12.84 10.15
CA LEU A 164 12.89 12.27 8.89
C LEU A 164 11.37 12.36 8.81
N VAL A 165 10.70 12.28 9.95
CA VAL A 165 9.26 12.56 10.07
C VAL A 165 8.94 14.00 9.64
N VAL A 166 9.90 14.92 9.67
CA VAL A 166 9.72 16.30 9.18
C VAL A 166 10.22 16.46 7.74
N LEU A 167 11.40 15.92 7.42
CA LEU A 167 12.02 16.11 6.10
C LEU A 167 11.28 15.37 4.98
N VAL A 168 10.74 14.17 5.23
CA VAL A 168 10.02 13.41 4.20
C VAL A 168 8.71 14.10 3.81
N PRO A 169 7.84 14.54 4.73
CA PRO A 169 6.68 15.34 4.37
C PRO A 169 7.04 16.67 3.72
N LEU A 170 8.10 17.34 4.17
CA LEU A 170 8.55 18.59 3.56
C LEU A 170 9.01 18.38 2.12
N ALA A 171 9.81 17.36 1.85
CA ALA A 171 10.24 17.01 0.50
C ALA A 171 9.05 16.60 -0.37
N ALA A 172 8.13 15.79 0.16
CA ALA A 172 6.90 15.42 -0.53
C ALA A 172 6.06 16.65 -0.87
N ALA A 173 5.91 17.60 0.05
CA ALA A 173 5.18 18.86 -0.17
C ALA A 173 5.86 19.75 -1.23
N ILE A 174 7.20 19.80 -1.27
CA ILE A 174 7.94 20.55 -2.29
C ILE A 174 7.76 19.90 -3.67
N ILE A 175 7.90 18.58 -3.77
CA ILE A 175 7.72 17.84 -5.02
C ILE A 175 6.27 17.97 -5.50
N LEU A 176 5.31 17.82 -4.59
CA LEU A 176 3.90 18.00 -4.86
C LEU A 176 3.59 19.42 -5.33
N GLY A 177 4.11 20.44 -4.65
CA GLY A 177 3.98 21.84 -5.04
C GLY A 177 4.57 22.12 -6.42
N TYR A 178 5.70 21.49 -6.75
CA TYR A 178 6.31 21.57 -8.07
C TYR A 178 5.47 20.87 -9.14
N ILE A 179 4.96 19.66 -8.88
CA ILE A 179 4.09 18.92 -9.80
C ILE A 179 2.82 19.72 -10.03
N LEU A 180 2.14 20.20 -8.99
CA LEU A 180 0.94 21.03 -9.11
C LEU A 180 1.21 22.33 -9.88
N ASN A 181 2.38 22.96 -9.67
CA ASN A 181 2.78 24.14 -10.42
C ASN A 181 3.01 23.84 -11.91
N LEU A 182 3.69 22.75 -12.25
CA LEU A 182 3.88 22.33 -13.64
C LEU A 182 2.55 21.92 -14.30
N THR A 183 1.68 21.30 -13.51
CA THR A 183 0.43 20.70 -13.96
C THR A 183 -0.63 21.74 -14.25
N PHE A 184 -0.82 22.67 -13.32
CA PHE A 184 -1.88 23.66 -13.44
C PHE A 184 -1.36 25.04 -13.76
N GLY A 185 -0.07 25.34 -13.58
CA GLY A 185 0.43 26.73 -13.52
C GLY A 185 -0.07 27.41 -12.23
N ILE A 186 0.81 28.07 -11.46
CA ILE A 186 0.35 28.77 -10.24
C ILE A 186 -0.71 29.84 -10.57
N ALA A 187 -0.61 30.50 -11.73
CA ALA A 187 -1.56 31.52 -12.16
C ALA A 187 -2.94 30.96 -12.50
N ASP A 188 -2.99 29.81 -13.17
CA ASP A 188 -4.21 29.10 -13.57
C ASP A 188 -4.82 28.34 -12.38
N LEU A 189 -4.01 27.86 -11.42
CA LEU A 189 -4.49 27.34 -10.14
C LEU A 189 -5.16 28.44 -9.28
N LEU A 190 -4.67 29.68 -9.38
CA LEU A 190 -5.20 30.85 -8.67
C LEU A 190 -6.32 31.58 -9.44
N SER A 191 -6.53 31.27 -10.72
CA SER A 191 -7.53 31.92 -11.60
C SER A 191 -8.56 30.97 -12.18
N ALA A 192 -8.42 29.65 -11.98
CA ALA A 192 -9.43 28.67 -12.31
C ALA A 192 -10.76 29.06 -11.68
N GLN A 193 -11.86 28.83 -12.40
CA GLN A 193 -13.17 28.76 -11.77
C GLN A 193 -13.15 27.59 -10.77
N GLU A 194 -12.79 27.91 -9.53
CA GLU A 194 -12.89 27.05 -8.36
C GLU A 194 -14.30 26.45 -8.32
N GLY A 195 -14.43 25.13 -8.46
CA GLY A 195 -15.72 24.45 -8.25
C GLY A 195 -16.03 23.21 -9.09
N SER A 196 -15.26 22.86 -10.12
CA SER A 196 -15.52 21.62 -10.87
C SER A 196 -15.04 20.38 -10.12
N LEU A 197 -15.84 19.30 -10.15
CA LEU A 197 -15.49 18.02 -9.54
C LEU A 197 -14.19 17.43 -10.13
N ALA A 198 -13.94 17.68 -11.42
CA ALA A 198 -12.72 17.28 -12.11
C ALA A 198 -11.47 17.87 -11.45
N TRP A 199 -11.46 19.18 -11.19
CA TRP A 199 -10.34 19.87 -10.55
C TRP A 199 -10.07 19.33 -9.14
N LEU A 200 -11.13 19.10 -8.35
CA LEU A 200 -11.00 18.56 -6.99
C LEU A 200 -10.32 17.18 -7.01
N ILE A 201 -10.77 16.31 -7.91
CA ILE A 201 -10.23 14.95 -8.06
C ILE A 201 -8.77 15.00 -8.56
N SER A 202 -8.46 15.85 -9.54
CA SER A 202 -7.10 15.99 -10.06
C SER A 202 -6.09 16.47 -9.01
N ILE A 203 -6.52 17.26 -8.02
CA ILE A 203 -5.66 17.66 -6.89
C ILE A 203 -5.65 16.61 -5.77
N ALA A 204 -6.75 15.87 -5.58
CA ALA A 204 -6.85 14.85 -4.54
C ALA A 204 -5.82 13.73 -4.71
N TYR A 205 -5.62 13.21 -5.93
CA TYR A 205 -4.66 12.12 -6.18
C TYR A 205 -3.23 12.48 -5.73
N PRO A 206 -2.59 13.55 -6.24
CA PRO A 206 -1.23 13.90 -5.81
C PRO A 206 -1.10 14.20 -4.30
N ILE A 207 -2.13 14.79 -3.67
CA ILE A 207 -2.13 15.03 -2.22
C ILE A 207 -2.16 13.70 -1.45
N LEU A 208 -3.11 12.81 -1.80
CA LEU A 208 -3.28 11.54 -1.12
C LEU A 208 -2.09 10.61 -1.34
N ASP A 209 -1.51 10.61 -2.53
CA ASP A 209 -0.23 9.96 -2.83
C ASP A 209 0.89 10.50 -1.96
N GLY A 210 1.03 11.83 -1.84
CA GLY A 210 2.02 12.44 -0.96
C GLY A 210 1.87 11.98 0.50
N ILE A 211 0.64 11.95 1.01
CA ILE A 211 0.33 11.48 2.38
C ILE A 211 0.68 10.00 2.55
N LEU A 212 0.37 9.16 1.56
CA LEU A 212 0.59 7.71 1.61
C LEU A 212 2.07 7.35 1.38
N LEU A 213 2.79 8.13 0.58
CA LEU A 213 4.21 7.94 0.26
C LEU A 213 5.11 8.21 1.47
N ILE A 214 4.74 9.16 2.34
CA ILE A 214 5.50 9.48 3.57
C ILE A 214 5.79 8.23 4.42
N PRO A 215 4.79 7.50 4.94
CA PRO A 215 5.06 6.31 5.75
C PRO A 215 5.72 5.20 4.93
N ALA A 216 5.46 5.08 3.62
CA ALA A 216 6.13 4.08 2.78
C ALA A 216 7.66 4.32 2.71
N VAL A 217 8.09 5.55 2.42
CA VAL A 217 9.51 5.91 2.38
C VAL A 217 10.16 5.74 3.75
N LEU A 218 9.46 6.13 4.82
CA LEU A 218 9.96 5.96 6.19
C LEU A 218 10.09 4.47 6.56
N ILE A 219 9.17 3.60 6.16
CA ILE A 219 9.27 2.15 6.35
C ILE A 219 10.51 1.60 5.63
N LEU A 220 10.71 1.96 4.35
CA LEU A 220 11.90 1.53 3.59
C LEU A 220 13.19 2.01 4.26
N TRP A 221 13.20 3.25 4.75
CA TRP A 221 14.34 3.82 5.46
C TRP A 221 14.63 3.08 6.78
N VAL A 222 13.62 2.86 7.62
CA VAL A 222 13.75 2.16 8.89
C VAL A 222 14.22 0.72 8.67
N LEU A 223 13.86 0.09 7.55
CA LEU A 223 14.24 -1.28 7.21
C LEU A 223 15.54 -1.39 6.43
N ARG A 224 16.19 -0.28 6.07
CA ARG A 224 17.46 -0.30 5.33
C ARG A 224 18.54 -1.07 6.09
N GLY A 225 19.21 -1.99 5.39
CA GLY A 225 20.27 -2.83 5.98
C GLY A 225 19.79 -3.80 7.07
N LYS A 226 18.48 -3.94 7.30
CA LYS A 226 17.92 -4.98 8.18
C LYS A 226 17.77 -6.29 7.40
N ASN A 227 17.80 -7.41 8.14
CA ASN A 227 17.70 -8.73 7.54
C ASN A 227 16.43 -8.91 6.69
N MET A 228 16.54 -9.83 5.73
CA MET A 228 15.46 -10.29 4.83
C MET A 228 14.18 -10.73 5.56
N ALA A 229 14.25 -10.98 6.87
CA ALA A 229 13.11 -11.22 7.76
C ALA A 229 12.02 -10.11 7.76
N SER A 230 12.35 -8.91 7.25
CA SER A 230 11.42 -7.78 7.13
C SER A 230 10.96 -7.48 5.70
N ALA A 231 11.24 -8.39 4.75
CA ALA A 231 10.97 -8.18 3.33
C ALA A 231 9.49 -7.92 3.01
N ASN A 232 8.56 -8.51 3.75
CA ASN A 232 7.12 -8.25 3.64
C ASN A 232 6.79 -6.74 3.78
N TRP A 233 7.34 -6.06 4.78
CA TRP A 233 7.06 -4.65 5.02
C TRP A 233 7.74 -3.76 3.98
N SER A 234 8.97 -4.10 3.57
CA SER A 234 9.66 -3.39 2.49
C SER A 234 8.95 -3.55 1.16
N LEU A 235 8.42 -4.73 0.84
CA LEU A 235 7.65 -4.97 -0.39
C LEU A 235 6.31 -4.23 -0.35
N LEU A 236 5.59 -4.22 0.78
CA LEU A 236 4.38 -3.39 0.92
C LEU A 236 4.69 -1.91 0.70
N ALA A 237 5.74 -1.39 1.32
CA ALA A 237 6.15 0.00 1.11
C ALA A 237 6.58 0.28 -0.34
N LEU A 238 7.31 -0.66 -0.97
CA LEU A 238 7.70 -0.55 -2.38
C LEU A 238 6.48 -0.54 -3.31
N SER A 239 5.44 -1.33 -3.02
CA SER A 239 4.21 -1.30 -3.83
C SER A 239 3.52 0.06 -3.80
N ILE A 240 3.55 0.75 -2.65
CA ILE A 240 3.04 2.12 -2.53
C ILE A 240 3.89 3.11 -3.34
N VAL A 241 5.22 2.94 -3.35
CA VAL A 241 6.08 3.77 -4.23
C VAL A 241 5.72 3.56 -5.70
N LEU A 242 5.46 2.31 -6.11
CA LEU A 242 5.11 1.99 -7.50
C LEU A 242 3.75 2.58 -7.91
N VAL A 243 2.72 2.49 -7.06
CA VAL A 243 1.41 3.07 -7.37
C VAL A 243 1.50 4.60 -7.49
N THR A 244 2.21 5.27 -6.57
CA THR A 244 2.41 6.72 -6.66
C THR A 244 3.19 7.14 -7.91
N VAL A 245 4.17 6.35 -8.36
CA VAL A 245 4.86 6.61 -9.65
C VAL A 245 3.89 6.47 -10.82
N ALA A 246 3.01 5.46 -10.78
CA ALA A 246 1.98 5.25 -11.79
C ALA A 246 0.98 6.42 -11.83
N ASP A 247 0.47 6.87 -10.67
CA ASP A 247 -0.49 7.97 -10.54
C ASP A 247 0.11 9.30 -11.04
N ILE A 248 1.35 9.62 -10.64
CA ILE A 248 2.04 10.84 -11.10
C ILE A 248 2.26 10.78 -12.62
N GLY A 249 2.67 9.62 -13.13
CA GLY A 249 2.91 9.42 -14.55
C GLY A 249 1.64 9.53 -15.39
N PHE A 250 0.58 8.82 -14.98
CA PHE A 250 -0.72 8.86 -15.62
C PHE A 250 -1.32 10.27 -15.58
N GLY A 251 -1.26 10.92 -14.42
CA GLY A 251 -1.67 12.33 -14.25
C GLY A 251 -0.90 13.25 -15.20
N TYR A 252 0.42 13.09 -15.30
CA TYR A 252 1.23 13.86 -16.25
C TYR A 252 0.82 13.62 -17.70
N SER A 253 0.65 12.36 -18.12
CA SER A 253 0.19 12.02 -19.47
C SER A 253 -1.21 12.57 -19.76
N ALA A 254 -2.10 12.63 -18.77
CA ALA A 254 -3.44 13.21 -18.92
C ALA A 254 -3.39 14.71 -19.24
N LEU A 255 -2.48 15.44 -18.60
CA LEU A 255 -2.33 16.89 -18.78
C LEU A 255 -1.80 17.27 -20.15
N ILE A 256 -0.86 16.48 -20.68
CA ILE A 256 -0.34 16.68 -22.03
C ILE A 256 -1.23 16.02 -23.11
N HIS A 257 -2.44 15.59 -22.75
CA HIS A 257 -3.42 14.92 -23.61
C HIS A 257 -2.92 13.65 -24.30
N LYS A 258 -2.03 12.92 -23.63
CA LYS A 258 -1.46 11.65 -24.09
C LYS A 258 -1.86 10.44 -23.25
N ALA A 259 -2.66 10.62 -22.19
CA ALA A 259 -3.09 9.51 -21.32
C ALA A 259 -3.57 8.30 -22.13
N ARG A 260 -4.51 8.47 -23.07
CA ARG A 260 -5.01 7.34 -23.89
C ARG A 260 -3.93 6.56 -24.66
N LYS A 261 -2.83 7.21 -25.05
CA LYS A 261 -1.74 6.57 -25.81
C LYS A 261 -0.63 6.01 -24.91
N GLU A 262 -0.45 6.60 -23.74
CA GLU A 262 0.66 6.29 -22.82
C GLU A 262 0.18 5.54 -21.56
N GLU A 263 -1.12 5.33 -21.38
CA GLU A 263 -1.75 4.64 -20.24
C GLU A 263 -1.10 3.31 -19.95
N TRP A 264 -0.90 2.49 -20.99
CA TRP A 264 -0.27 1.18 -20.88
C TRP A 264 1.12 1.20 -20.23
N ILE A 265 1.86 2.32 -20.32
CA ILE A 265 3.18 2.47 -19.70
C ILE A 265 3.01 2.53 -18.18
N TRP A 266 2.01 3.26 -17.71
CA TRP A 266 1.70 3.43 -16.29
C TRP A 266 1.01 2.19 -15.72
N ASP A 267 0.24 1.47 -16.54
CA ASP A 267 -0.33 0.16 -16.22
C ASP A 267 0.70 -0.88 -15.82
N LEU A 268 1.92 -0.80 -16.38
CA LEU A 268 3.03 -1.65 -15.95
C LEU A 268 3.34 -1.46 -14.45
N PHE A 269 3.25 -0.23 -13.96
CA PHE A 269 3.51 0.12 -12.56
C PHE A 269 2.31 -0.24 -11.68
N TYR A 270 1.07 0.02 -12.11
CA TYR A 270 -0.13 -0.43 -11.40
C TYR A 270 -0.14 -1.96 -11.23
N ASN A 271 0.03 -2.70 -12.31
CA ASN A 271 0.12 -4.16 -12.28
C ASN A 271 1.26 -4.66 -11.38
N SER A 272 2.44 -4.05 -11.51
CA SER A 272 3.59 -4.40 -10.67
C SER A 272 3.34 -4.13 -9.19
N SER A 273 2.64 -3.04 -8.85
CA SER A 273 2.31 -2.70 -7.47
C SER A 273 1.47 -3.79 -6.80
N TYR A 274 0.44 -4.30 -7.47
CA TYR A 274 -0.41 -5.38 -6.96
C TYR A 274 0.34 -6.73 -6.87
N LEU A 275 1.23 -7.04 -7.80
CA LEU A 275 2.08 -8.23 -7.72
C LEU A 275 3.08 -8.15 -6.56
N VAL A 276 3.68 -6.99 -6.34
CA VAL A 276 4.57 -6.74 -5.19
C VAL A 276 3.79 -6.82 -3.87
N MET A 277 2.58 -6.24 -3.80
CA MET A 277 1.66 -6.42 -2.65
C MET A 277 1.36 -7.89 -2.39
N SER A 278 1.05 -8.65 -3.44
CA SER A 278 0.77 -10.09 -3.36
C SER A 278 1.93 -10.86 -2.72
N ALA A 279 3.16 -10.65 -3.21
CA ALA A 279 4.35 -11.26 -2.64
C ALA A 279 4.55 -10.88 -1.16
N ALA A 280 4.29 -9.63 -0.81
CA ALA A 280 4.41 -9.13 0.55
C ALA A 280 3.40 -9.79 1.51
N LEU A 281 2.14 -9.92 1.09
CA LEU A 281 1.07 -10.57 1.84
C LEU A 281 1.29 -12.07 1.96
N PHE A 282 1.82 -12.71 0.91
CA PHE A 282 2.21 -14.10 0.99
C PHE A 282 3.30 -14.33 2.04
N LEU A 283 4.34 -13.50 2.06
CA LEU A 283 5.36 -13.55 3.12
C LEU A 283 4.73 -13.33 4.50
N GLN A 284 3.85 -12.33 4.62
CA GLN A 284 3.17 -12.05 5.89
C GLN A 284 2.36 -13.24 6.41
N SER A 285 1.53 -13.85 5.57
CA SER A 285 0.68 -14.97 5.99
C SER A 285 1.53 -16.16 6.47
N ARG A 286 2.64 -16.45 5.79
CA ARG A 286 3.61 -17.49 6.23
C ARG A 286 4.25 -17.16 7.56
N LEU A 287 4.57 -15.88 7.79
CA LEU A 287 5.13 -15.45 9.06
C LEU A 287 4.12 -15.62 10.21
N PHE A 288 2.87 -15.22 10.00
CA PHE A 288 1.80 -15.43 10.97
C PHE A 288 1.53 -16.92 11.25
N ALA A 289 1.57 -17.78 10.23
CA ALA A 289 1.43 -19.22 10.41
C ALA A 289 2.55 -19.85 11.26
N LYS A 290 3.77 -19.31 11.17
CA LYS A 290 4.94 -19.81 11.91
C LYS A 290 5.08 -19.23 13.32
N GLY A 291 4.54 -18.04 13.57
CA GLY A 291 4.72 -17.27 14.81
C GLY A 291 4.23 -17.94 16.10
N GLN A 292 3.47 -19.04 16.03
CA GLN A 292 3.10 -19.85 17.20
C GLN A 292 3.95 -21.10 17.42
N THR A 293 4.68 -21.59 16.41
CA THR A 293 5.47 -22.84 16.57
C THR A 293 6.65 -22.72 17.53
N SER A 294 7.00 -21.50 17.98
CA SER A 294 8.06 -21.26 18.98
C SER A 294 7.54 -20.85 20.36
N ILE A 295 6.22 -20.85 20.59
CA ILE A 295 5.62 -20.56 21.91
C ILE A 295 4.62 -21.67 22.28
N ILE A 296 5.04 -22.93 22.13
CA ILE A 296 4.34 -24.08 22.68
C ILE A 296 5.30 -24.79 23.65
N VAL A 297 4.94 -24.67 24.93
CA VAL A 297 5.44 -25.33 26.14
C VAL A 297 6.83 -24.93 26.63
N GLN A 298 6.83 -24.06 27.65
CA GLN A 298 7.43 -24.39 28.95
C GLN A 298 6.59 -23.67 30.02
N GLU A 299 5.59 -24.39 30.54
CA GLU A 299 5.19 -24.24 31.95
C GLU A 299 6.25 -24.89 32.83
#